data_AF-S2KF99-F1
#
_entry.id   AF-S2KF99-F1
#
_cell.length_a   1.000
_cell.length_b   1.000
_cell.length_c   1.000
_cell.angle_alpha   90.00
_cell.angle_beta   90.00
_cell.angle_gamma   90.00
#
_symmetry.space_group_name_H-M   'P 1'
#
loop_
_entity.id
_entity.type
_entity.pdbx_description
1 polymer ?
#
loop_
_entity_poly.entity_id
_entity_poly.type
_entity_poly.pdbx_seq_one_letter_code
_entity_poly.pdbx_strand_id
1 'polypeptide(L)' 'METTAAFQAGAGFASDTLFVVVAGTGCTAAFLWAMWAALSAYKGWSKERVDGDVFGLAVLRVVLLVVMFIWLFL' A
#
# COMPACT_ATOMS: atom_id res chain seq x y z
N MET A 1 -4.68 -18.82 -24.77
CA MET A 1 -5.22 -19.75 -23.75
C MET A 1 -4.17 -20.73 -23.22
N GLU A 2 -3.04 -20.96 -23.92
CA GLU A 2 -1.95 -21.87 -23.49
C GLU A 2 -1.18 -21.41 -22.24
N THR A 3 -0.95 -20.10 -22.05
CA THR A 3 -0.05 -19.57 -21.00
C THR A 3 -0.58 -19.80 -19.59
N THR A 4 -1.88 -19.59 -19.36
CA THR A 4 -2.51 -19.83 -18.05
C THR A 4 -2.48 -21.32 -17.68
N ALA A 5 -2.72 -22.21 -18.65
CA ALA A 5 -2.68 -23.65 -18.43
C ALA A 5 -1.25 -24.15 -18.16
N ALA A 6 -0.26 -23.65 -18.92
CA ALA A 6 1.16 -23.97 -18.69
C ALA A 6 1.65 -23.46 -17.32
N PHE A 7 1.25 -22.26 -16.91
CA PHE A 7 1.56 -21.72 -15.58
C PHE A 7 0.94 -22.59 -14.49
N GLN A 8 -0.35 -22.91 -14.58
CA GLN A 8 -1.02 -23.73 -13.59
C GLN A 8 -0.43 -25.14 -13.48
N ALA A 9 0.00 -25.74 -14.60
CA ALA A 9 0.68 -27.03 -14.62
C ALA A 9 2.05 -27.00 -13.92
N GLY A 10 2.79 -25.89 -14.02
CA GLY A 10 4.09 -25.74 -13.36
C GLY A 10 4.02 -25.26 -11.90
N ALA A 11 3.09 -24.36 -11.60
CA ALA A 11 2.94 -23.72 -10.28
C ALA A 11 2.05 -24.51 -9.33
N GLY A 12 1.12 -25.33 -9.84
CA GLY A 12 0.16 -26.10 -9.04
C GLY A 12 -1.03 -25.29 -8.52
N PHE A 13 -1.15 -24.01 -8.89
CA PHE A 13 -2.27 -23.13 -8.53
C PHE A 13 -2.63 -22.18 -9.68
N ALA A 14 -3.84 -21.61 -9.63
CA ALA A 14 -4.32 -20.70 -10.66
C ALA A 14 -3.58 -19.35 -10.61
N SER A 15 -3.31 -18.77 -11.78
CA SER A 15 -2.66 -17.46 -11.89
C SER A 15 -3.41 -16.34 -11.16
N ASP A 16 -4.74 -16.46 -11.07
CA ASP A 16 -5.62 -15.52 -10.37
C ASP A 16 -5.34 -15.48 -8.86
N THR A 17 -5.02 -16.64 -8.26
CA THR A 17 -4.64 -16.73 -6.84
C THR A 17 -3.37 -15.93 -6.56
N LEU A 18 -2.39 -15.98 -7.46
CA LEU A 18 -1.16 -15.21 -7.32
C LEU A 18 -1.43 -13.71 -7.36
N PHE A 19 -2.28 -13.27 -8.29
CA PHE A 19 -2.66 -11.86 -8.42
C PHE A 19 -3.30 -11.34 -7.14
N VAL A 20 -4.27 -12.09 -6.59
CA VAL A 20 -4.95 -11.73 -5.33
C VAL A 20 -3.97 -11.63 -4.16
N VAL A 21 -3.03 -12.59 -4.03
CA VAL A 21 -2.04 -12.57 -2.94
C VAL A 21 -1.09 -11.38 -3.08
N VAL A 22 -0.62 -11.08 -4.29
CA VAL A 22 0.28 -9.94 -4.54
C VAL A 22 -0.44 -8.63 -4.27
N ALA A 23 -1.65 -8.45 -4.81
CA ALA A 23 -2.46 -7.26 -4.60
C ALA A 23 -2.79 -7.05 -3.11
N GLY A 24 -3.21 -8.11 -2.41
CA GLY A 24 -3.53 -8.06 -0.98
C GLY A 24 -2.32 -7.74 -0.12
N THR A 25 -1.16 -8.33 -0.42
CA THR A 25 0.09 -8.05 0.30
C THR A 25 0.56 -6.62 0.06
N GLY A 26 0.50 -6.14 -1.18
CA GLY A 26 0.82 -4.76 -1.54
C GLY A 26 -0.07 -3.74 -0.83
N CYS A 27 -1.38 -4.00 -0.81
CA CYS A 27 -2.35 -3.17 -0.11
C CYS A 27 -2.09 -3.13 1.41
N THR A 28 -1.81 -4.28 2.03
CA THR A 28 -1.50 -4.37 3.46
C THR A 28 -0.22 -3.61 3.81
N ALA A 29 0.82 -3.72 2.99
CA ALA A 29 2.07 -2.98 3.16
C ALA A 29 1.86 -1.45 3.05
N ALA A 30 1.03 -1.00 2.11
CA ALA A 30 0.67 0.42 1.97
C ALA A 30 -0.05 0.95 3.21
N PHE A 31 -0.99 0.19 3.77
CA PHE A 31 -1.69 0.57 5.01
C PHE A 31 -0.75 0.63 6.22
N LEU A 32 0.14 -0.35 6.38
CA LEU A 32 1.13 -0.36 7.45
C LEU A 32 2.07 0.85 7.36
N TRP A 33 2.51 1.18 6.14
CA TRP A 33 3.34 2.35 5.90
C TRP A 33 2.59 3.65 6.20
N ALA A 34 1.33 3.76 5.80
CA ALA A 34 0.50 4.93 6.08
C ALA A 34 0.27 5.14 7.58
N MET A 35 -0.01 4.06 8.32
CA MET A 35 -0.11 4.06 9.77
C MET A 35 1.19 4.56 10.41
N TRP A 36 2.33 4.05 9.96
CA TRP A 36 3.64 4.46 10.47
C TRP A 36 3.96 5.93 10.17
N ALA A 37 3.62 6.41 8.97
CA ALA A 37 3.80 7.81 8.59
C ALA A 37 2.90 8.73 9.43
N ALA A 38 1.64 8.36 9.64
CA ALA A 38 0.71 9.10 10.49
C ALA A 38 1.20 9.19 11.94
N LEU A 39 1.67 8.07 12.52
CA LEU A 39 2.25 8.05 13.87
C LEU A 39 3.53 8.90 13.98
N SER A 40 4.37 8.88 12.95
CA SER A 40 5.60 9.67 12.90
C SER A 40 5.30 11.17 12.84
N ALA A 41 4.33 11.55 12.00
CA ALA A 41 3.86 12.91 11.87
C ALA A 41 3.18 13.38 13.18
N TYR A 42 2.38 12.53 13.82
CA TYR A 42 1.71 12.83 15.09
C TYR A 42 2.73 13.05 16.21
N LYS A 43 3.76 12.19 16.30
CA LYS A 43 4.89 12.39 17.23
C LYS A 43 5.67 13.67 16.97
N GLY A 44 5.78 14.10 15.70
CA GLY A 44 6.42 15.36 15.32
C GLY A 44 5.62 16.58 15.73
N TRP A 45 4.31 16.55 15.49
CA TRP A 45 3.36 17.59 15.90
C TRP A 45 3.26 17.73 17.42
N SER A 46 3.12 16.61 18.15
CA SER A 46 3.03 16.59 19.61
C SER A 46 4.28 17.15 20.33
N LYS A 47 5.40 17.28 19.64
CA LYS A 47 6.65 17.86 20.18
C LYS A 47 6.86 19.33 19.77
N GLU A 48 5.85 19.98 19.19
CA GLU A 48 5.91 21.36 18.66
C GLU A 48 7.07 21.60 17.66
N ARG A 49 7.61 20.54 17.06
CA ARG A 49 8.71 20.65 16.08
C ARG A 49 8.23 20.92 14.66
N VAL A 50 6.92 20.80 14.42
CA VAL A 50 6.32 20.86 13.09
C VAL A 50 4.99 21.61 13.17
N ASP A 51 4.86 22.68 12.38
CA ASP A 51 3.60 23.40 12.22
C ASP A 51 2.48 22.50 11.69
N GLY A 52 1.25 22.72 12.15
CA GLY A 52 0.08 21.92 11.76
C GLY A 52 -0.16 21.87 10.24
N ASP A 53 0.27 22.91 9.51
CA ASP A 53 0.16 23.00 8.06
C ASP A 53 1.10 22.02 7.34
N VAL A 54 2.33 21.86 7.84
CA VAL A 54 3.31 20.89 7.34
C VAL A 54 2.86 19.45 7.67
N PHE A 55 2.23 19.25 8.83
CA PHE A 55 1.63 17.98 9.21
C PHE A 55 0.48 17.61 8.25
N GLY A 56 -0.43 18.53 7.95
CA GLY A 56 -1.54 18.31 7.02
C GLY A 56 -1.06 17.93 5.63
N LEU A 57 -0.02 18.60 5.12
CA LEU A 57 0.54 18.31 3.80
C LEU A 57 1.27 16.96 3.76
N ALA A 58 1.90 16.55 4.86
CA ALA A 58 2.52 15.23 4.99
C ALA A 58 1.45 14.11 5.00
N VAL A 59 0.37 14.28 5.76
CA VAL A 59 -0.75 13.32 5.78
C VAL A 59 -1.40 13.22 4.40
N LEU A 60 -1.62 14.34 3.72
CA LEU A 60 -2.18 14.36 2.37
C LEU A 60 -1.32 13.55 1.37
N ARG A 61 0.01 13.72 1.41
CA ARG A 61 0.94 12.95 0.55
C ARG A 61 0.86 11.46 0.83
N VAL A 62 0.73 11.07 2.10
CA VAL A 62 0.58 9.66 2.49
C VAL A 62 -0.73 9.08 1.97
N VAL A 63 -1.85 9.80 2.12
CA VAL A 63 -3.16 9.37 1.61
C VAL A 63 -3.13 9.24 0.08
N LEU A 64 -2.53 10.20 -0.62
CA LEU A 64 -2.39 10.13 -2.09
C LEU A 64 -1.58 8.92 -2.55
N LEU A 65 -0.48 8.60 -1.86
CA LEU A 65 0.31 7.40 -2.17
C LEU A 65 -0.51 6.12 -1.95
N VAL A 66 -1.27 6.02 -0.87
CA VAL A 66 -2.14 4.86 -0.60
C VAL A 66 -3.21 4.71 -1.67
N VAL A 67 -3.89 5.80 -2.05
CA VAL A 67 -4.92 5.78 -3.10
C VAL A 67 -4.32 5.33 -4.43
N MET A 68 -3.13 5.81 -4.79
CA MET A 68 -2.43 5.39 -5.99
C MET A 68 -2.07 3.90 -5.98
N PHE A 69 -1.61 3.38 -4.84
CA PHE A 69 -1.32 1.95 -4.70
C PHE A 69 -2.59 1.11 -4.81
N ILE A 70 -3.70 1.51 -4.19
CA ILE A 70 -4.98 0.82 -4.33
C ILE A 70 -5.39 0.77 -5.81
N TRP A 71 -5.30 1.89 -6.53
CA TRP A 71 -5.63 1.94 -7.95
C TRP A 71 -4.71 1.10 -8.85
N LEU A 72 -3.47 0.86 -8.43
CA LEU A 72 -2.51 0.06 -9.20
C LEU A 72 -2.70 -1.45 -8.97
N PHE A 73 -3.22 -1.82 -7.80
CA PHE A 73 -3.44 -3.22 -7.41
C PHE A 73 -4.88 -3.72 -7.63
N LEU A 74 -5.83 -2.83 -7.93
CA LEU A 74 -7.25 -3.11 -8.15
C LEU A 74 -7.57 -3.09 -9.64
#